data_AF-A0A202DY06-F1
#
_entry.id   AF-A0A202DY06-F1
#
_cell.length_a   1.000
_cell.length_b   1.000
_cell.length_c   1.000
_cell.angle_alpha   90.00
_cell.angle_beta   90.00
_cell.angle_gamma   90.00
#
_symmetry.space_group_name_H-M   'P 1'
#
loop_
_entity.id
_entity.type
_entity.pdbx_description
1 polymer ?
#
loop_
_entity_poly.entity_id
_entity_poly.type
_entity_poly.pdbx_seq_one_letter_code
_entity_poly.pdbx_strand_id
1 'polypeptide(L)'
;MNTPQQTLQHPDILYRETQWFAANLKARLHAIRESEPFPALSRPHRYDAGTSLYPKTIAQYDFSAEERFILLLALIPHLQPELLDDLKPERFPGSESAIGGFVGQKHKGFLPSIETALYLTSGGHMAMRLSLMQCFSRKHPFQAHCMLDLGQPSDTEPLNARPLKLSSEFLDYLLHSMPNEPITGRHFPAKHLITKLDWEDLVITPETQAQMTELLAWMDHEHTLLHDWELEKRLKRGYRCLLYGPPGTGKTLTATLLGKRFDRPVYRIDLSQLVSKYIGETEKNLEEVFSQAERKNWILFFDEADSLFSKRTSIESSNDRHANQETGFLLQRIEDCPNVVLLASNLKDNIDNAFLRRFQSLINFPMPRKKERFQLWQQGFSKVSRFDRNISLEQIAEEYELAGGAINNIVRYASLMAIQEGRKTIAQPDLLAGIKREFSKEGKYV
;
A
#
# COMPACT_ATOMS: atom_id res chain seq x y z
N MET A 1 -6.71 -3.08 -31.94
CA MET A 1 -5.99 -4.35 -32.06
C MET A 1 -4.51 -4.03 -31.94
N ASN A 2 -3.98 -4.06 -30.71
CA ASN A 2 -2.54 -3.87 -30.46
C ASN A 2 -1.90 -5.26 -30.44
N THR A 3 -0.90 -5.44 -31.28
CA THR A 3 -0.21 -6.71 -31.53
C THR A 3 0.52 -7.21 -30.28
N PRO A 4 0.49 -8.52 -29.94
CA PRO A 4 1.18 -9.09 -28.78
C PRO A 4 2.72 -9.20 -28.91
N GLN A 5 3.34 -8.48 -29.86
CA GLN A 5 4.74 -8.67 -30.25
C GLN A 5 5.73 -7.70 -29.60
N GLN A 6 5.29 -6.69 -28.84
CA GLN A 6 6.21 -5.80 -28.11
C GLN A 6 6.73 -6.39 -26.78
N THR A 7 6.17 -7.51 -26.33
CA THR A 7 6.48 -8.11 -25.00
C THR A 7 7.73 -8.99 -24.97
N LEU A 8 8.51 -9.06 -26.06
CA LEU A 8 9.63 -10.02 -26.21
C LEU A 8 11.01 -9.39 -26.45
N GLN A 9 11.19 -8.06 -26.29
CA GLN A 9 12.53 -7.44 -26.27
C GLN A 9 13.24 -7.55 -24.89
N HIS A 10 12.58 -8.13 -23.90
CA HIS A 10 13.05 -8.25 -22.51
C HIS A 10 14.13 -9.33 -22.23
N PRO A 11 14.15 -10.51 -22.88
CA PRO A 11 15.10 -11.58 -22.54
C PRO A 11 16.56 -11.23 -22.85
N ASP A 12 16.82 -10.55 -23.97
CA ASP A 12 18.18 -10.31 -24.46
C ASP A 12 18.99 -9.37 -23.56
N ILE A 13 18.35 -8.40 -22.92
CA ILE A 13 19.02 -7.43 -22.04
C ILE A 13 19.39 -8.09 -20.71
N LEU A 14 18.43 -8.75 -20.05
CA LEU A 14 18.72 -9.46 -18.81
C LEU A 14 19.73 -10.59 -19.05
N TYR A 15 19.66 -11.28 -20.18
CA TYR A 15 20.65 -12.28 -20.56
C TYR A 15 22.07 -11.69 -20.67
N ARG A 16 22.24 -10.54 -21.33
CA ARG A 16 23.55 -9.87 -21.44
C ARG A 16 24.09 -9.41 -20.08
N GLU A 17 23.21 -8.92 -19.20
CA GLU A 17 23.58 -8.57 -17.83
C GLU A 17 23.98 -9.80 -17.01
N THR A 18 23.26 -10.91 -17.15
CA THR A 18 23.63 -12.18 -16.53
C THR A 18 24.99 -12.69 -17.03
N GLN A 19 25.29 -12.56 -18.33
CA GLN A 19 26.61 -12.90 -18.87
C GLN A 19 27.71 -12.00 -18.33
N TRP A 20 27.46 -10.69 -18.23
CA TRP A 20 28.38 -9.74 -17.60
C TRP A 20 28.63 -10.09 -16.13
N PHE A 21 27.58 -10.39 -15.37
CA PHE A 21 27.69 -10.83 -13.98
C PHE A 21 28.50 -12.12 -13.86
N ALA A 22 28.18 -13.14 -14.67
CA ALA A 22 28.86 -14.43 -14.65
C ALA A 22 30.37 -14.30 -14.94
N ALA A 23 30.76 -13.46 -15.90
CA ALA A 23 32.17 -13.21 -16.20
C ALA A 23 32.91 -12.55 -15.02
N ASN A 24 32.31 -11.54 -14.39
CA ASN A 24 32.90 -10.86 -13.22
C ASN A 24 32.93 -11.75 -11.98
N LEU A 25 31.91 -12.60 -11.77
CA LEU A 25 31.86 -13.58 -10.69
C LEU A 25 32.95 -14.63 -10.86
N LYS A 26 33.10 -15.20 -12.07
CA LYS A 26 34.15 -16.18 -12.37
C LYS A 26 35.55 -15.63 -12.11
N ALA A 27 35.81 -14.38 -12.51
CA ALA A 27 37.08 -13.71 -12.24
C ALA A 27 37.36 -13.55 -10.73
N ARG A 28 36.33 -13.27 -9.93
CA ARG A 28 36.44 -13.18 -8.46
C ARG A 28 36.68 -14.54 -7.82
N LEU A 29 35.94 -15.56 -8.24
CA LEU A 29 36.13 -16.92 -7.74
C LEU A 29 37.54 -17.45 -8.04
N HIS A 30 38.09 -17.11 -9.21
CA HIS A 30 39.48 -17.40 -9.54
C HIS A 30 40.45 -16.68 -8.60
N ALA A 31 40.28 -15.35 -8.42
CA ALA A 31 41.13 -14.56 -7.53
C ALA A 31 41.09 -15.08 -6.08
N ILE A 32 39.92 -15.50 -5.58
CA ILE A 32 39.78 -16.11 -4.24
C ILE A 32 40.61 -17.42 -4.15
N ARG A 33 40.52 -18.29 -5.16
CA ARG A 33 41.22 -19.59 -5.16
C ARG A 33 42.73 -19.42 -5.24
N GLU A 34 43.20 -18.48 -6.06
CA GLU A 34 44.63 -18.18 -6.24
C GLU A 34 45.18 -17.20 -5.19
N SER A 35 44.35 -16.71 -4.26
CA SER A 35 44.71 -15.67 -3.28
C SER A 35 45.26 -14.38 -3.92
N GLU A 36 44.70 -14.01 -5.07
CA GLU A 36 45.05 -12.82 -5.84
C GLU A 36 44.12 -11.63 -5.51
N PRO A 37 44.57 -10.38 -5.71
CA PRO A 37 43.71 -9.21 -5.58
C PRO A 37 42.57 -9.26 -6.61
N PHE A 38 41.38 -8.79 -6.23
CA PHE A 38 40.23 -8.83 -7.11
C PHE A 38 40.42 -7.88 -8.30
N PRO A 39 40.15 -8.34 -9.54
CA PRO A 39 40.14 -7.46 -10.68
C PRO A 39 38.98 -6.47 -10.57
N ALA A 40 39.21 -5.25 -11.07
CA ALA A 40 38.15 -4.25 -11.23
C ALA A 40 36.98 -4.83 -12.04
N LEU A 41 35.75 -4.43 -11.70
CA LEU A 41 34.58 -4.83 -12.48
C LEU A 41 34.74 -4.33 -13.92
N SER A 42 34.50 -5.21 -14.88
CA SER A 42 34.44 -4.83 -16.29
C SER A 42 33.29 -3.83 -16.50
N ARG A 43 33.43 -2.92 -17.47
CA ARG A 43 32.39 -1.90 -17.72
C ARG A 43 31.06 -2.58 -18.09
N PRO A 44 29.96 -2.28 -17.39
CA PRO A 44 28.66 -2.85 -17.72
C PRO A 44 28.14 -2.30 -19.05
N HIS A 45 27.18 -3.01 -19.64
CA HIS A 45 26.58 -2.61 -20.91
C HIS A 45 25.81 -1.29 -20.74
N ARG A 46 25.79 -0.50 -21.82
CA ARG A 46 24.94 0.69 -21.94
C ARG A 46 23.74 0.36 -22.81
N TYR A 47 22.58 0.80 -22.36
CA TYR A 47 21.31 0.58 -23.03
C TYR A 47 20.58 1.91 -23.18
N ASP A 48 19.79 2.05 -24.23
CA ASP A 48 18.87 3.17 -24.34
C ASP A 48 17.72 2.97 -23.34
N ALA A 49 17.39 4.02 -22.59
CA ALA A 49 16.32 3.98 -21.57
C ALA A 49 14.93 3.69 -22.18
N GLY A 50 14.76 3.70 -23.50
CA GLY A 50 13.51 3.33 -24.17
C GLY A 50 13.20 1.83 -24.19
N THR A 51 14.19 0.96 -23.95
CA THR A 51 14.17 -0.42 -24.44
C THR A 51 13.54 -1.45 -23.48
N SER A 52 13.72 -1.30 -22.16
CA SER A 52 13.07 -2.15 -21.14
C SER A 52 13.16 -1.53 -19.73
N LEU A 53 12.45 -2.09 -18.74
CA LEU A 53 12.39 -1.52 -17.39
C LEU A 53 13.70 -1.60 -16.60
N TYR A 54 14.47 -2.68 -16.75
CA TYR A 54 15.76 -2.80 -16.05
C TYR A 54 16.77 -1.68 -16.44
N PRO A 55 17.03 -1.41 -17.73
CA PRO A 55 17.76 -0.23 -18.19
C PRO A 55 17.20 1.10 -17.69
N LYS A 56 15.87 1.25 -17.66
CA LYS A 56 15.23 2.47 -17.14
C LYS A 56 15.57 2.67 -15.67
N THR A 57 15.47 1.63 -14.85
CA THR A 57 15.83 1.70 -13.43
C THR A 57 17.31 2.06 -13.26
N ILE A 58 18.20 1.38 -13.99
CA ILE A 58 19.63 1.70 -13.94
C ILE A 58 19.91 3.15 -14.31
N ALA A 59 19.30 3.65 -15.38
CA ALA A 59 19.51 5.02 -15.85
C ALA A 59 18.88 6.06 -14.91
N GLN A 60 17.72 5.75 -14.33
CA GLN A 60 17.01 6.62 -13.40
C GLN A 60 17.82 6.90 -12.13
N TYR A 61 18.49 5.88 -11.59
CA TYR A 61 19.26 5.97 -10.34
C TYR A 61 20.77 6.04 -10.54
N ASP A 62 21.23 6.11 -11.80
CA ASP A 62 22.65 6.14 -12.20
C ASP A 62 23.51 5.07 -11.52
N PHE A 63 23.05 3.82 -11.50
CA PHE A 63 23.76 2.76 -10.80
C PHE A 63 25.15 2.47 -11.38
N SER A 64 26.14 2.48 -10.48
CA SER A 64 27.52 2.04 -10.68
C SER A 64 27.64 0.56 -11.06
N ALA A 65 28.83 0.12 -11.45
CA ALA A 65 29.08 -1.30 -11.75
C ALA A 65 28.87 -2.18 -10.50
N GLU A 66 29.29 -1.70 -9.33
CA GLU A 66 29.16 -2.39 -8.05
C GLU A 66 27.70 -2.54 -7.64
N GLU A 67 26.90 -1.48 -7.74
CA GLU A 67 25.47 -1.53 -7.46
C GLU A 67 24.74 -2.46 -8.42
N ARG A 68 25.05 -2.41 -9.72
CA ARG A 68 24.50 -3.37 -10.70
C ARG A 68 24.87 -4.81 -10.35
N PHE A 69 26.11 -5.05 -9.93
CA PHE A 69 26.56 -6.37 -9.49
C PHE A 69 25.78 -6.87 -8.27
N ILE A 70 25.55 -6.00 -7.27
CA ILE A 70 24.75 -6.33 -6.07
C ILE A 70 23.30 -6.64 -6.46
N LEU A 71 22.69 -5.82 -7.32
CA LEU A 71 21.33 -6.01 -7.79
C LEU A 71 21.18 -7.33 -8.56
N LEU A 72 22.14 -7.64 -9.43
CA LEU A 72 22.18 -8.89 -10.17
C LEU A 72 22.39 -10.08 -9.25
N LEU A 73 23.28 -9.98 -8.25
CA LEU A 73 23.47 -11.04 -7.26
C LEU A 73 22.18 -11.42 -6.53
N ALA A 74 21.29 -10.44 -6.28
CA ALA A 74 19.96 -10.67 -5.71
C ALA A 74 18.95 -11.26 -6.72
N LEU A 75 19.11 -10.97 -8.01
CA LEU A 75 18.23 -11.40 -9.10
C LEU A 75 18.57 -12.81 -9.64
N ILE A 76 19.85 -13.20 -9.66
CA ILE A 76 20.33 -14.49 -10.20
C ILE A 76 19.64 -15.72 -9.59
N PRO A 77 19.31 -15.80 -8.29
CA PRO A 77 18.54 -16.93 -7.75
C PRO A 77 17.20 -17.19 -8.47
N HIS A 78 16.64 -16.17 -9.12
CA HIS A 78 15.39 -16.27 -9.88
C HIS A 78 15.60 -16.56 -11.37
N LEU A 79 16.75 -16.16 -11.94
CA LEU A 79 17.03 -16.28 -13.38
C LEU A 79 17.89 -17.50 -13.72
N GLN A 80 18.99 -17.69 -13.00
CA GLN A 80 20.01 -18.70 -13.30
C GLN A 80 20.73 -19.15 -12.01
N PRO A 81 20.03 -19.85 -11.09
CA PRO A 81 20.52 -20.14 -9.74
C PRO A 81 21.84 -20.94 -9.72
N GLU A 82 22.09 -21.76 -10.75
CA GLU A 82 23.32 -22.56 -10.87
C GLU A 82 24.60 -21.72 -10.95
N LEU A 83 24.51 -20.43 -11.35
CA LEU A 83 25.67 -19.52 -11.36
C LEU A 83 26.23 -19.26 -9.95
N LEU A 84 25.43 -19.47 -8.90
CA LEU A 84 25.85 -19.25 -7.52
C LEU A 84 26.20 -20.56 -6.80
N ASP A 85 26.10 -21.72 -7.46
CA ASP A 85 26.37 -23.01 -6.81
C ASP A 85 27.81 -23.14 -6.36
N ASP A 86 28.76 -22.48 -7.05
CA ASP A 86 30.15 -22.44 -6.62
C ASP A 86 30.32 -21.72 -5.28
N LEU A 87 29.43 -20.79 -4.90
CA LEU A 87 29.49 -20.07 -3.61
C LEU A 87 28.98 -20.89 -2.42
N LYS A 88 28.50 -22.13 -2.64
CA LYS A 88 28.00 -22.98 -1.55
C LYS A 88 29.13 -23.29 -0.55
N PRO A 89 28.83 -23.35 0.77
CA PRO A 89 29.84 -23.59 1.80
C PRO A 89 30.71 -24.83 1.57
N GLU A 90 30.11 -25.90 1.03
CA GLU A 90 30.80 -27.17 0.69
C GLU A 90 31.96 -27.00 -0.31
N ARG A 91 31.95 -25.92 -1.11
CA ARG A 91 32.96 -25.63 -2.14
C ARG A 91 34.01 -24.63 -1.66
N PHE A 92 33.81 -23.99 -0.49
CA PHE A 92 34.68 -22.95 0.06
C PHE A 92 34.96 -23.16 1.57
N PRO A 93 35.65 -24.25 1.96
CA PRO A 93 36.02 -24.47 3.35
C PRO A 93 36.97 -23.37 3.86
N GLY A 94 36.66 -22.78 5.02
CA GLY A 94 37.50 -21.75 5.65
C GLY A 94 37.22 -20.29 5.25
N SER A 95 36.29 -20.03 4.31
CA SER A 95 35.83 -18.67 3.94
C SER A 95 34.41 -18.36 4.43
N GLU A 96 33.94 -19.10 5.43
CA GLU A 96 32.55 -19.06 5.95
C GLU A 96 32.15 -17.68 6.49
N SER A 97 33.12 -16.88 6.95
CA SER A 97 32.90 -15.52 7.42
C SER A 97 32.84 -14.48 6.30
N ALA A 98 33.37 -14.78 5.11
CA ALA A 98 33.45 -13.87 3.96
C ALA A 98 32.41 -14.16 2.88
N ILE A 99 32.05 -15.44 2.70
CA ILE A 99 30.99 -15.89 1.78
C ILE A 99 29.83 -16.41 2.62
N GLY A 100 28.97 -15.49 3.05
CA GLY A 100 27.76 -15.79 3.80
C GLY A 100 26.54 -16.07 2.94
N GLY A 101 25.51 -16.67 3.52
CA GLY A 101 24.28 -17.02 2.82
C GLY A 101 23.70 -18.32 3.33
N PHE A 102 22.67 -18.81 2.66
CA PHE A 102 22.04 -20.07 3.04
C PHE A 102 21.59 -20.84 1.80
N VAL A 103 21.59 -22.17 1.91
CA VAL A 103 21.02 -23.04 0.89
C VAL A 103 19.54 -23.17 1.20
N GLY A 104 18.66 -22.73 0.31
CA GLY A 104 17.24 -22.73 0.62
C GLY A 104 16.66 -24.15 0.59
N GLN A 105 15.79 -24.44 1.56
CA GLN A 105 15.30 -25.80 1.83
C GLN A 105 14.54 -26.43 0.66
N LYS A 106 13.78 -25.62 -0.11
CA LYS A 106 12.98 -26.10 -1.24
C LYS A 106 13.72 -25.98 -2.58
N HIS A 107 14.42 -24.87 -2.81
CA HIS A 107 15.08 -24.60 -4.10
C HIS A 107 16.49 -25.22 -4.20
N LYS A 108 17.12 -25.60 -3.08
CA LYS A 108 18.46 -26.22 -2.98
C LYS A 108 19.63 -25.42 -3.60
N GLY A 109 19.39 -24.23 -4.14
CA GLY A 109 20.42 -23.31 -4.62
C GLY A 109 21.00 -22.45 -3.49
N PHE A 110 22.01 -21.65 -3.81
CA PHE A 110 22.59 -20.69 -2.87
C PHE A 110 21.81 -19.36 -2.86
N LEU A 111 21.51 -18.85 -1.67
CA LEU A 111 20.94 -17.52 -1.47
C LEU A 111 21.98 -16.62 -0.78
N PRO A 112 22.45 -15.56 -1.43
CA PRO A 112 23.53 -14.73 -0.90
C PRO A 112 23.06 -13.88 0.29
N SER A 113 24.01 -13.47 1.13
CA SER A 113 23.82 -12.43 2.15
C SER A 113 24.40 -11.09 1.70
N ILE A 114 24.14 -10.04 2.48
CA ILE A 114 24.81 -8.73 2.32
C ILE A 114 26.34 -8.89 2.41
N GLU A 115 26.83 -9.75 3.30
CA GLU A 115 28.26 -10.04 3.44
C GLU A 115 28.87 -10.54 2.14
N THR A 116 28.22 -11.50 1.46
CA THR A 116 28.68 -12.00 0.16
C THR A 116 28.68 -10.91 -0.91
N ALA A 117 27.66 -10.04 -0.94
CA ALA A 117 27.66 -8.88 -1.84
C ALA A 117 28.87 -7.97 -1.59
N LEU A 118 29.12 -7.61 -0.32
CA LEU A 118 30.22 -6.72 0.05
C LEU A 118 31.58 -7.35 -0.22
N TYR A 119 31.77 -8.63 0.07
CA TYR A 119 33.02 -9.33 -0.18
C TYR A 119 33.30 -9.44 -1.68
N LEU A 120 32.33 -9.88 -2.47
CA LEU A 120 32.48 -10.01 -3.92
C LEU A 120 32.75 -8.67 -4.61
N THR A 121 32.16 -7.57 -4.14
CA THR A 121 32.35 -6.26 -4.77
C THR A 121 33.61 -5.53 -4.30
N SER A 122 33.95 -5.62 -3.01
CA SER A 122 35.08 -4.88 -2.43
C SER A 122 36.42 -5.64 -2.44
N GLY A 123 36.42 -6.97 -2.61
CA GLY A 123 37.64 -7.78 -2.57
C GLY A 123 38.44 -7.69 -1.27
N GLY A 124 37.79 -7.33 -0.16
CA GLY A 124 38.44 -7.11 1.14
C GLY A 124 38.99 -5.70 1.36
N HIS A 125 38.87 -4.78 0.38
CA HIS A 125 39.27 -3.39 0.56
C HIS A 125 38.30 -2.64 1.49
N MET A 126 38.76 -2.32 2.71
CA MET A 126 37.92 -1.71 3.76
C MET A 126 37.25 -0.40 3.34
N ALA A 127 37.96 0.49 2.64
CA ALA A 127 37.40 1.78 2.21
C ALA A 127 36.23 1.60 1.22
N MET A 128 36.40 0.73 0.22
CA MET A 128 35.37 0.40 -0.75
C MET A 128 34.19 -0.31 -0.07
N ARG A 129 34.49 -1.23 0.87
CA ARG A 129 33.49 -1.93 1.67
C ARG A 129 32.60 -0.95 2.45
N LEU A 130 33.19 0.01 3.17
CA LEU A 130 32.43 1.02 3.93
C LEU A 130 31.58 1.90 3.01
N SER A 131 32.07 2.23 1.82
CA SER A 131 31.30 2.95 0.81
C SER A 131 30.08 2.14 0.36
N LEU A 132 30.27 0.86 0.01
CA LEU A 132 29.20 0.00 -0.50
C LEU A 132 28.20 -0.43 0.58
N MET A 133 28.57 -0.39 1.87
CA MET A 133 27.62 -0.59 2.96
C MET A 133 26.47 0.44 2.92
N GLN A 134 26.70 1.63 2.35
CA GLN A 134 25.66 2.65 2.21
C GLN A 134 24.55 2.23 1.23
N CYS A 135 24.82 1.32 0.29
CA CYS A 135 23.84 0.76 -0.64
C CYS A 135 22.69 0.02 0.07
N PHE A 136 22.92 -0.42 1.31
CA PHE A 136 21.92 -1.13 2.13
C PHE A 136 21.24 -0.21 3.17
N SER A 137 21.54 1.08 3.15
CA SER A 137 20.88 2.07 4.01
C SER A 137 19.45 2.35 3.52
N ARG A 138 18.58 2.81 4.43
CA ARG A 138 17.19 3.18 4.09
C ARG A 138 17.08 4.29 3.03
N LYS A 139 18.13 5.09 2.84
CA LYS A 139 18.16 6.20 1.89
C LYS A 139 18.52 5.76 0.47
N HIS A 140 19.22 4.64 0.32
CA HIS A 140 19.66 4.17 -0.98
C HIS A 140 18.48 3.62 -1.80
N PRO A 141 18.46 3.77 -3.14
CA PRO A 141 17.36 3.31 -3.99
C PRO A 141 16.95 1.85 -3.77
N PHE A 142 17.90 0.96 -3.43
CA PHE A 142 17.61 -0.44 -3.12
C PHE A 142 16.57 -0.62 -2.00
N GLN A 143 16.62 0.22 -0.97
CA GLN A 143 15.68 0.19 0.15
C GLN A 143 14.55 1.21 -0.04
N ALA A 144 14.86 2.42 -0.47
CA ALA A 144 13.90 3.51 -0.64
C ALA A 144 12.79 3.15 -1.64
N HIS A 145 13.11 2.37 -2.67
CA HIS A 145 12.16 1.91 -3.69
C HIS A 145 11.85 0.41 -3.60
N CYS A 146 12.14 -0.22 -2.46
CA CYS A 146 11.88 -1.63 -2.20
C CYS A 146 12.40 -2.56 -3.31
N MET A 147 13.61 -2.34 -3.83
CA MET A 147 14.19 -3.24 -4.83
C MET A 147 14.74 -4.52 -4.19
N LEU A 148 15.29 -4.39 -2.98
CA LEU A 148 15.86 -5.50 -2.20
C LEU A 148 15.07 -5.74 -0.92
N ASP A 149 14.79 -7.01 -0.63
CA ASP A 149 14.35 -7.49 0.67
C ASP A 149 15.57 -8.02 1.46
N LEU A 150 15.89 -7.33 2.55
CA LEU A 150 17.03 -7.67 3.41
C LEU A 150 16.59 -8.41 4.69
N GLY A 151 15.34 -8.87 4.78
CA GLY A 151 14.79 -9.49 5.99
C GLY A 151 14.77 -8.54 7.19
N GLN A 152 14.48 -9.08 8.38
CA GLN A 152 14.49 -8.30 9.62
C GLN A 152 15.88 -8.27 10.25
N PRO A 153 16.26 -7.18 10.96
CA PRO A 153 17.46 -7.17 11.77
C PRO A 153 17.35 -8.21 12.90
N SER A 154 18.46 -8.85 13.21
CA SER A 154 18.60 -9.72 14.38
C SER A 154 19.48 -9.02 15.41
N ASP A 155 19.15 -9.14 16.69
CA ASP A 155 19.98 -8.61 17.78
C ASP A 155 21.23 -9.48 18.03
N THR A 156 21.23 -10.72 17.54
CA THR A 156 22.31 -11.69 17.79
C THR A 156 23.29 -11.82 16.63
N GLU A 157 23.01 -11.20 15.49
CA GLU A 157 23.83 -11.31 14.29
C GLU A 157 24.24 -9.94 13.73
N PRO A 158 25.41 -9.84 13.07
CA PRO A 158 25.81 -8.63 12.37
C PRO A 158 24.81 -8.25 11.26
N LEU A 159 24.69 -6.95 10.99
CA LEU A 159 23.81 -6.43 9.93
C LEU A 159 24.06 -7.08 8.56
N ASN A 160 25.31 -7.45 8.25
CA ASN A 160 25.68 -8.04 6.98
C ASN A 160 25.33 -9.53 6.85
N ALA A 161 24.99 -10.21 7.94
CA ALA A 161 24.52 -11.60 7.90
C ALA A 161 23.14 -11.73 7.23
N ARG A 162 22.42 -10.61 7.12
CA ARG A 162 21.09 -10.53 6.53
C ARG A 162 21.06 -11.07 5.09
N PRO A 163 19.95 -11.73 4.69
CA PRO A 163 19.76 -12.21 3.33
C PRO A 163 19.80 -11.05 2.33
N LEU A 164 20.30 -11.33 1.13
CA LEU A 164 20.21 -10.43 -0.01
C LEU A 164 19.21 -11.02 -1.00
N LYS A 165 17.96 -10.57 -0.96
CA LYS A 165 16.90 -11.03 -1.87
C LYS A 165 16.39 -9.86 -2.70
N LEU A 166 15.99 -10.16 -3.93
CA LEU A 166 15.14 -9.25 -4.67
C LEU A 166 13.75 -9.24 -4.03
N SER A 167 13.13 -8.07 -3.92
CA SER A 167 11.73 -8.03 -3.48
C SER A 167 10.84 -8.65 -4.56
N SER A 168 9.74 -9.27 -4.13
CA SER A 168 8.74 -9.81 -5.06
C SER A 168 8.13 -8.73 -5.94
N GLU A 169 7.94 -7.52 -5.40
CA GLU A 169 7.38 -6.37 -6.11
C GLU A 169 8.31 -5.90 -7.23
N PHE A 170 9.61 -5.84 -6.94
CA PHE A 170 10.59 -5.42 -7.93
C PHE A 170 10.85 -6.52 -8.97
N LEU A 171 10.82 -7.80 -8.57
CA LEU A 171 10.86 -8.91 -9.50
C LEU A 171 9.69 -8.85 -10.50
N ASP A 172 8.46 -8.67 -10.00
CA ASP A 172 7.28 -8.55 -10.83
C ASP A 172 7.33 -7.30 -11.72
N TYR A 173 7.79 -6.17 -11.17
CA TYR A 173 8.01 -4.94 -11.95
C TYR A 173 8.94 -5.21 -13.14
N LEU A 174 10.08 -5.87 -12.91
CA LEU A 174 11.03 -6.20 -13.97
C LEU A 174 10.46 -7.17 -15.02
N LEU A 175 9.59 -8.10 -14.62
CA LEU A 175 9.05 -9.16 -15.49
C LEU A 175 7.76 -8.76 -16.24
N HIS A 176 6.87 -8.01 -15.60
CA HIS A 176 5.48 -7.83 -16.06
C HIS A 176 5.12 -6.41 -16.48
N SER A 177 6.07 -5.47 -16.39
CA SER A 177 5.93 -4.09 -16.89
C SER A 177 4.79 -3.26 -16.29
N MET A 178 4.28 -3.62 -15.12
CA MET A 178 3.29 -2.85 -14.37
C MET A 178 3.89 -2.48 -13.01
N PRO A 179 3.80 -1.21 -12.56
CA PRO A 179 4.02 -0.89 -11.15
C PRO A 179 2.92 -1.60 -10.36
N ASN A 180 3.25 -2.75 -9.78
CA ASN A 180 2.26 -3.51 -9.04
C ASN A 180 1.82 -2.71 -7.82
N GLU A 181 0.49 -2.59 -7.69
CA GLU A 181 -0.16 -2.46 -6.39
C GLU A 181 0.52 -3.46 -5.43
N PRO A 182 0.82 -3.09 -4.18
CA PRO A 182 1.43 -3.98 -3.20
C PRO A 182 0.74 -5.32 -3.26
N ILE A 183 1.54 -6.39 -3.31
CA ILE A 183 1.02 -7.74 -3.38
C ILE A 183 0.12 -7.91 -2.15
N THR A 184 -1.19 -7.86 -2.37
CA THR A 184 -2.18 -8.30 -1.39
C THR A 184 -1.99 -9.81 -1.28
N GLY A 185 -0.93 -10.23 -0.60
CA GLY A 185 -0.70 -11.61 -0.25
C GLY A 185 -1.90 -12.09 0.57
N ARG A 186 -2.10 -13.41 0.64
CA ARG A 186 -3.19 -14.01 1.43
C ARG A 186 -3.22 -13.59 2.92
N HIS A 187 -2.17 -12.91 3.40
CA HIS A 187 -2.00 -12.44 4.77
C HIS A 187 -1.84 -10.91 4.92
N PHE A 188 -1.89 -10.12 3.84
CA PHE A 188 -1.78 -8.65 3.94
C PHE A 188 -3.13 -8.06 4.39
N PRO A 189 -3.23 -7.38 5.54
CA PRO A 189 -4.51 -7.02 6.14
C PRO A 189 -5.11 -5.72 5.58
N ALA A 190 -4.60 -5.21 4.46
CA ALA A 190 -5.08 -3.98 3.85
C ALA A 190 -5.52 -4.20 2.40
N LYS A 191 -6.61 -3.52 2.02
CA LYS A 191 -7.22 -3.60 0.69
C LYS A 191 -7.12 -2.26 -0.01
N HIS A 192 -6.58 -2.24 -1.22
CA HIS A 192 -6.56 -1.02 -2.05
C HIS A 192 -7.99 -0.58 -2.39
N LEU A 193 -8.31 0.68 -2.12
CA LEU A 193 -9.58 1.29 -2.47
C LEU A 193 -9.44 2.01 -3.82
N ILE A 194 -10.30 1.62 -4.76
CA ILE A 194 -10.39 2.23 -6.09
C ILE A 194 -11.82 2.67 -6.37
N THR A 195 -11.97 3.78 -7.08
CA THR A 195 -13.26 4.27 -7.54
C THR A 195 -13.14 4.84 -8.95
N LYS A 196 -14.21 4.74 -9.72
CA LYS A 196 -14.32 5.39 -11.03
C LYS A 196 -14.80 6.84 -10.92
N LEU A 197 -15.42 7.20 -9.79
CA LEU A 197 -15.95 8.53 -9.53
C LEU A 197 -14.83 9.56 -9.35
N ASP A 198 -15.16 10.83 -9.59
CA ASP A 198 -14.29 11.98 -9.39
C ASP A 198 -14.71 12.79 -8.15
N TRP A 199 -13.89 13.76 -7.75
CA TRP A 199 -14.13 14.55 -6.54
C TRP A 199 -15.46 15.33 -6.63
N GLU A 200 -15.85 15.73 -7.84
CA GLU A 200 -17.07 16.46 -8.15
C GLU A 200 -18.34 15.60 -8.01
N ASP A 201 -18.20 14.26 -8.02
CA ASP A 201 -19.30 13.32 -7.78
C ASP A 201 -19.61 13.17 -6.28
N LEU A 202 -18.77 13.73 -5.40
CA LEU A 202 -19.00 13.66 -3.95
C LEU A 202 -20.07 14.66 -3.53
N VAL A 203 -21.22 14.13 -3.11
CA VAL A 203 -22.29 14.93 -2.51
C VAL A 203 -22.21 14.86 -0.99
N ILE A 204 -21.88 15.98 -0.36
CA ILE A 204 -21.78 16.17 1.08
C ILE A 204 -22.46 17.48 1.49
N THR A 205 -22.81 17.62 2.77
CA THR A 205 -23.42 18.86 3.25
C THR A 205 -22.39 19.99 3.33
N PRO A 206 -22.82 21.27 3.28
CA PRO A 206 -21.91 22.41 3.43
C PRO A 206 -21.12 22.39 4.73
N GLU A 207 -21.71 21.86 5.81
CA GLU A 207 -21.05 21.75 7.12
C GLU A 207 -19.92 20.71 7.08
N THR A 208 -20.17 19.54 6.47
CA THR A 208 -19.12 18.53 6.25
C THR A 208 -18.01 19.12 5.38
N GLN A 209 -18.36 19.81 4.29
CA GLN A 209 -17.39 20.44 3.40
C GLN A 209 -16.51 21.47 4.14
N ALA A 210 -17.11 22.30 5.00
CA ALA A 210 -16.37 23.25 5.82
C ALA A 210 -15.38 22.55 6.76
N GLN A 211 -15.77 21.43 7.38
CA GLN A 211 -14.89 20.62 8.24
C GLN A 211 -13.75 19.94 7.46
N MET A 212 -13.95 19.64 6.18
CA MET A 212 -12.90 19.07 5.33
C MET A 212 -11.82 20.08 4.92
N THR A 213 -12.09 21.38 5.04
CA THR A 213 -11.19 22.45 4.56
C THR A 213 -9.79 22.31 5.13
N GLU A 214 -9.66 22.01 6.41
CA GLU A 214 -8.36 21.88 7.08
C GLU A 214 -7.57 20.67 6.56
N LEU A 215 -8.24 19.52 6.40
CA LEU A 215 -7.64 18.31 5.83
C LEU A 215 -7.17 18.54 4.38
N LEU A 216 -7.99 19.20 3.56
CA LEU A 216 -7.64 19.51 2.18
C LEU A 216 -6.46 20.48 2.12
N ALA A 217 -6.48 21.55 2.91
CA ALA A 217 -5.38 22.51 3.00
C ALA A 217 -4.08 21.86 3.47
N TRP A 218 -4.15 20.91 4.43
CA TRP A 218 -2.99 20.12 4.81
C TRP A 218 -2.43 19.34 3.62
N MET A 219 -3.27 18.59 2.90
CA MET A 219 -2.80 17.77 1.80
C MET A 219 -2.24 18.58 0.62
N ASP A 220 -2.74 19.80 0.39
CA ASP A 220 -2.24 20.73 -0.63
C ASP A 220 -0.93 21.42 -0.20
N HIS A 221 -0.75 21.71 1.10
CA HIS A 221 0.27 22.65 1.58
C HIS A 221 1.23 22.10 2.64
N GLU A 222 1.19 20.79 2.96
CA GLU A 222 2.05 20.15 3.96
C GLU A 222 3.53 20.49 3.76
N HIS A 223 4.05 20.40 2.53
CA HIS A 223 5.46 20.68 2.24
C HIS A 223 5.84 22.13 2.56
N THR A 224 5.04 23.09 2.11
CA THR A 224 5.26 24.53 2.38
C THR A 224 5.14 24.84 3.87
N LEU A 225 4.18 24.23 4.56
CA LEU A 225 4.00 24.44 6.00
C LEU A 225 5.20 23.91 6.82
N LEU A 226 5.75 22.76 6.44
CA LEU A 226 6.86 22.15 7.19
C LEU A 226 8.21 22.76 6.84
N HIS A 227 8.47 23.02 5.56
CA HIS A 227 9.78 23.46 5.06
C HIS A 227 9.86 24.99 4.91
N ASP A 228 8.95 25.62 4.17
CA ASP A 228 9.03 27.06 3.90
C ASP A 228 8.71 27.90 5.15
N TRP A 229 7.84 27.39 6.02
CA TRP A 229 7.50 27.99 7.32
C TRP A 229 8.32 27.42 8.48
N GLU A 230 9.25 26.49 8.21
CA GLU A 230 10.17 25.87 9.18
C GLU A 230 9.49 25.25 10.42
N LEU A 231 8.24 24.77 10.29
CA LEU A 231 7.48 24.20 11.41
C LEU A 231 7.77 22.72 11.67
N GLU A 232 8.63 22.06 10.88
CA GLU A 232 8.98 20.64 11.03
C GLU A 232 9.49 20.27 12.43
N LYS A 233 10.15 21.20 13.14
CA LYS A 233 10.64 20.97 14.52
C LYS A 233 9.52 21.03 15.58
N ARG A 234 8.37 21.61 15.25
CA ARG A 234 7.25 21.84 16.17
C ARG A 234 6.02 20.99 15.84
N LEU A 235 5.86 20.61 14.58
CA LEU A 235 4.74 19.81 14.09
C LEU A 235 5.24 18.44 13.66
N LYS A 236 4.60 17.38 14.18
CA LYS A 236 4.79 16.03 13.62
C LYS A 236 4.24 15.99 12.19
N ARG A 237 4.92 15.25 11.32
CA ARG A 237 4.42 14.92 9.98
C ARG A 237 3.11 14.11 10.07
N GLY A 238 2.36 14.08 8.98
CA GLY A 238 1.10 13.35 8.86
C GLY A 238 -0.13 14.11 9.37
N TYR A 239 -1.32 13.58 9.07
CA TYR A 239 -2.58 14.19 9.46
C TYR A 239 -3.61 13.12 9.79
N ARG A 240 -4.20 13.19 10.99
CA ARG A 240 -5.11 12.18 11.52
C ARG A 240 -6.50 12.76 11.61
N CYS A 241 -7.44 12.11 10.94
CA CYS A 241 -8.81 12.56 10.90
C CYS A 241 -9.79 11.42 11.20
N LEU A 242 -10.80 11.74 12.03
CA LEU A 242 -11.93 10.84 12.28
C LEU A 242 -13.14 11.31 11.46
N LEU A 243 -13.59 10.46 10.54
CA LEU A 243 -14.83 10.56 9.81
C LEU A 243 -15.92 9.83 10.59
N TYR A 244 -16.96 10.52 11.02
CA TYR A 244 -18.02 9.91 11.81
C TYR A 244 -19.42 10.26 11.31
N GLY A 245 -20.38 9.38 11.55
CA GLY A 245 -21.78 9.60 11.17
C GLY A 245 -22.46 8.28 10.77
N PRO A 246 -23.76 8.31 10.42
CA PRO A 246 -24.51 7.11 10.06
C PRO A 246 -23.85 6.28 8.93
N PRO A 247 -24.13 4.97 8.84
CA PRO A 247 -23.63 4.16 7.74
C PRO A 247 -24.19 4.66 6.39
N GLY A 248 -23.41 4.49 5.33
CA GLY A 248 -23.85 4.84 3.97
C GLY A 248 -23.85 6.34 3.62
N THR A 249 -23.28 7.21 4.46
CA THR A 249 -23.19 8.67 4.21
C THR A 249 -21.96 9.11 3.42
N GLY A 250 -21.13 8.18 2.95
CA GLY A 250 -20.03 8.47 2.02
C GLY A 250 -18.63 8.57 2.63
N LYS A 251 -18.42 8.14 3.88
CA LYS A 251 -17.10 8.13 4.56
C LYS A 251 -16.00 7.41 3.75
N THR A 252 -16.23 6.16 3.38
CA THR A 252 -15.28 5.35 2.58
C THR A 252 -15.08 5.90 1.16
N LEU A 253 -16.13 6.41 0.54
CA LEU A 253 -16.05 7.04 -0.77
C LEU A 253 -15.18 8.30 -0.71
N THR A 254 -15.37 9.13 0.31
CA THR A 254 -14.57 10.34 0.54
C THR A 254 -13.10 10.01 0.67
N ALA A 255 -12.74 9.02 1.49
CA ALA A 255 -11.35 8.57 1.62
C ALA A 255 -10.75 8.16 0.26
N THR A 256 -11.50 7.41 -0.54
CA THR A 256 -11.06 6.96 -1.87
C THR A 256 -10.87 8.15 -2.84
N LEU A 257 -11.78 9.11 -2.82
CA LEU A 257 -11.72 10.31 -3.67
C LEU A 257 -10.60 11.27 -3.25
N LEU A 258 -10.30 11.38 -1.95
CA LEU A 258 -9.12 12.11 -1.47
C LEU A 258 -7.84 11.50 -2.06
N GLY A 259 -7.69 10.17 -2.00
CA GLY A 259 -6.54 9.52 -2.62
C GLY A 259 -6.43 9.77 -4.11
N LYS A 260 -7.54 9.66 -4.84
CA LYS A 260 -7.58 9.94 -6.29
C LYS A 260 -7.21 11.39 -6.61
N ARG A 261 -7.74 12.36 -5.86
CA ARG A 261 -7.50 13.79 -6.08
C ARG A 261 -6.04 14.18 -5.86
N PHE A 262 -5.37 13.56 -4.88
CA PHE A 262 -4.01 13.90 -4.48
C PHE A 262 -2.96 12.90 -4.98
N ASP A 263 -3.33 11.99 -5.87
CA ASP A 263 -2.48 10.92 -6.40
C ASP A 263 -1.78 10.08 -5.31
N ARG A 264 -2.52 9.77 -4.24
CA ARG A 264 -2.05 8.95 -3.11
C ARG A 264 -2.89 7.68 -3.02
N PRO A 265 -2.29 6.47 -3.16
CA PRO A 265 -3.01 5.21 -2.98
C PRO A 265 -3.67 5.11 -1.60
N VAL A 266 -4.87 4.55 -1.54
CA VAL A 266 -5.66 4.43 -0.30
C VAL A 266 -5.81 2.98 0.09
N TYR A 267 -5.36 2.62 1.28
CA TYR A 267 -5.48 1.25 1.80
C TYR A 267 -6.46 1.19 2.94
N ARG A 268 -7.52 0.40 2.75
CA ARG A 268 -8.50 0.08 3.79
C ARG A 268 -7.98 -1.03 4.69
N ILE A 269 -7.93 -0.77 5.97
CA ILE A 269 -7.66 -1.75 7.02
C ILE A 269 -8.96 -1.97 7.78
N ASP A 270 -9.40 -3.22 7.82
CA ASP A 270 -10.60 -3.63 8.56
C ASP A 270 -10.17 -4.06 9.97
N LEU A 271 -10.46 -3.19 10.94
CA LEU A 271 -10.03 -3.38 12.34
C LEU A 271 -10.70 -4.61 12.98
N SER A 272 -11.92 -4.96 12.56
CA SER A 272 -12.63 -6.13 13.07
C SER A 272 -11.91 -7.44 12.75
N GLN A 273 -11.24 -7.50 11.59
CA GLN A 273 -10.52 -8.69 11.14
C GLN A 273 -9.19 -8.89 11.89
N LEU A 274 -8.59 -7.80 12.38
CA LEU A 274 -7.29 -7.80 13.07
C LEU A 274 -7.38 -8.36 14.50
N VAL A 275 -8.48 -8.09 15.22
CA VAL A 275 -8.71 -8.58 16.59
C VAL A 275 -8.97 -10.09 16.63
N SER A 276 -9.40 -10.67 15.50
CA SER A 276 -9.90 -12.06 15.45
C SER A 276 -8.84 -13.15 15.26
N LYS A 277 -7.59 -12.79 14.92
CA LYS A 277 -6.57 -13.76 14.48
C LYS A 277 -5.23 -13.54 15.19
N TYR A 278 -4.90 -14.46 16.10
CA TYR A 278 -3.56 -14.71 16.65
C TYR A 278 -2.78 -13.49 17.20
N ILE A 279 -2.77 -13.39 18.53
CA ILE A 279 -1.98 -12.46 19.34
C ILE A 279 -0.51 -12.51 18.88
N GLY A 280 -0.01 -11.41 18.28
CA GLY A 280 1.37 -11.24 17.81
C GLY A 280 1.60 -11.27 16.27
N GLU A 281 0.84 -12.05 15.49
CA GLU A 281 0.92 -11.98 14.02
C GLU A 281 0.29 -10.68 13.49
N THR A 282 -0.74 -10.19 14.18
CA THR A 282 -1.45 -8.94 13.87
C THR A 282 -0.53 -7.71 13.96
N GLU A 283 0.31 -7.61 14.99
CA GLU A 283 1.26 -6.49 15.15
C GLU A 283 2.30 -6.48 14.03
N LYS A 284 2.84 -7.64 13.66
CA LYS A 284 3.80 -7.77 12.56
C LYS A 284 3.20 -7.36 11.21
N ASN A 285 1.97 -7.79 10.94
CA ASN A 285 1.27 -7.45 9.71
C ASN A 285 0.91 -5.96 9.66
N LEU A 286 0.49 -5.38 10.78
CA LEU A 286 0.26 -3.94 10.90
C LEU A 286 1.55 -3.15 10.68
N GLU A 287 2.66 -3.58 11.29
CA GLU A 287 3.96 -2.95 11.13
C GLU A 287 4.40 -2.89 9.67
N GLU A 288 4.16 -3.98 8.93
CA GLU A 288 4.42 -4.03 7.50
C GLU A 288 3.54 -3.04 6.73
N VAL A 289 2.24 -2.95 7.04
CA VAL A 289 1.33 -1.99 6.39
C VAL A 289 1.77 -0.55 6.65
N PHE A 290 2.07 -0.18 7.90
CA PHE A 290 2.55 1.17 8.24
C PHE A 290 3.90 1.45 7.56
N SER A 291 4.83 0.50 7.57
CA SER A 291 6.13 0.64 6.90
C SER A 291 6.00 0.83 5.40
N GLN A 292 5.08 0.12 4.74
CA GLN A 292 4.82 0.29 3.31
C GLN A 292 4.13 1.63 3.03
N ALA A 293 3.17 2.03 3.87
CA ALA A 293 2.51 3.31 3.77
C ALA A 293 3.51 4.46 3.83
N GLU A 294 4.40 4.45 4.82
CA GLU A 294 5.47 5.44 5.00
C GLU A 294 6.37 5.58 3.76
N ARG A 295 6.76 4.46 3.15
CA ARG A 295 7.65 4.48 1.97
C ARG A 295 6.96 4.96 0.71
N LYS A 296 5.67 4.65 0.56
CA LYS A 296 4.89 4.89 -0.67
C LYS A 296 3.89 6.04 -0.53
N ASN A 297 3.97 6.84 0.54
CA ASN A 297 3.07 7.96 0.86
C ASN A 297 1.58 7.61 0.77
N TRP A 298 1.19 6.43 1.25
CA TRP A 298 -0.21 5.99 1.21
C TRP A 298 -1.08 6.72 2.23
N ILE A 299 -2.36 6.86 1.88
CA ILE A 299 -3.42 7.19 2.84
C ILE A 299 -3.91 5.88 3.46
N LEU A 300 -3.83 5.78 4.79
CA LEU A 300 -4.39 4.65 5.52
C LEU A 300 -5.83 4.96 5.94
N PHE A 301 -6.77 4.10 5.57
CA PHE A 301 -8.17 4.21 5.93
C PHE A 301 -8.57 3.05 6.85
N PHE A 302 -8.85 3.36 8.10
CA PHE A 302 -9.33 2.39 9.09
C PHE A 302 -10.86 2.43 9.14
N ASP A 303 -11.51 1.32 8.80
CA ASP A 303 -12.97 1.21 8.87
C ASP A 303 -13.39 0.62 10.22
N GLU A 304 -14.63 0.90 10.64
CA GLU A 304 -15.23 0.37 11.89
C GLU A 304 -14.41 0.65 13.16
N ALA A 305 -13.89 1.88 13.30
CA ALA A 305 -13.06 2.28 14.43
C ALA A 305 -13.77 2.17 15.80
N ASP A 306 -15.11 2.21 15.84
CA ASP A 306 -15.88 1.99 17.07
C ASP A 306 -15.66 0.61 17.70
N SER A 307 -15.30 -0.40 16.91
CA SER A 307 -15.00 -1.75 17.42
C SER A 307 -13.79 -1.80 18.36
N LEU A 308 -12.81 -0.90 18.15
CA LEU A 308 -11.59 -0.83 18.96
C LEU A 308 -11.62 0.24 20.03
N PHE A 309 -12.29 1.37 19.74
CA PHE A 309 -12.22 2.55 20.61
C PHE A 309 -13.46 2.75 21.49
N SER A 310 -14.33 1.74 21.58
CA SER A 310 -15.49 1.77 22.47
C SER A 310 -15.10 2.07 23.93
N LYS A 311 -15.94 2.83 24.63
CA LYS A 311 -15.78 3.16 26.07
C LYS A 311 -15.45 1.90 26.85
N ARG A 312 -14.23 1.88 27.40
CA ARG A 312 -13.61 0.77 28.13
C ARG A 312 -14.64 0.06 29.02
N THR A 313 -14.96 -1.19 28.71
CA THR A 313 -15.66 -2.06 29.64
C THR A 313 -14.72 -2.40 30.80
N SER A 314 -15.28 -2.52 32.01
CA SER A 314 -14.55 -2.92 33.20
C SER A 314 -13.80 -4.23 32.96
N ILE A 315 -12.53 -4.25 33.34
CA ILE A 315 -11.62 -5.39 33.17
C ILE A 315 -12.14 -6.56 34.02
N GLU A 316 -12.67 -7.60 33.37
CA GLU A 316 -13.08 -8.83 34.06
C GLU A 316 -12.22 -10.05 33.65
N SER A 317 -11.55 -10.02 32.48
CA SER A 317 -10.76 -11.16 31.98
C SER A 317 -9.34 -10.80 31.53
N SER A 318 -8.45 -11.80 31.48
CA SER A 318 -7.09 -11.67 30.93
C SER A 318 -7.08 -11.28 29.45
N ASN A 319 -8.10 -11.69 28.69
CA ASN A 319 -8.23 -11.37 27.26
C ASN A 319 -8.48 -9.87 27.04
N ASP A 320 -9.25 -9.22 27.92
CA ASP A 320 -9.52 -7.77 27.83
C ASP A 320 -8.24 -6.94 28.04
N ARG A 321 -7.31 -7.44 28.86
CA ARG A 321 -6.03 -6.76 29.10
C ARG A 321 -5.13 -6.77 27.86
N HIS A 322 -5.13 -7.87 27.10
CA HIS A 322 -4.36 -7.99 25.86
C HIS A 322 -4.94 -7.12 24.74
N ALA A 323 -6.27 -7.13 24.57
CA ALA A 323 -6.94 -6.27 23.59
C ALA A 323 -6.66 -4.77 23.85
N ASN A 324 -6.63 -4.36 25.12
CA ASN A 324 -6.28 -2.98 25.49
C ASN A 324 -4.83 -2.61 25.13
N GLN A 325 -3.89 -3.55 25.22
CA GLN A 325 -2.49 -3.32 24.85
C GLN A 325 -2.33 -3.17 23.33
N GLU A 326 -3.02 -3.99 22.54
CA GLU A 326 -3.02 -3.92 21.07
C GLU A 326 -3.62 -2.60 20.56
N THR A 327 -4.74 -2.15 21.15
CA THR A 327 -5.34 -0.85 20.83
C THR A 327 -4.36 0.30 21.13
N GLY A 328 -3.61 0.20 22.25
CA GLY A 328 -2.57 1.16 22.60
C GLY A 328 -1.43 1.22 21.57
N PHE A 329 -0.95 0.06 21.13
CA PHE A 329 0.07 -0.05 20.08
C PHE A 329 -0.41 0.55 18.76
N LEU A 330 -1.61 0.18 18.30
CA LEU A 330 -2.18 0.71 17.06
C LEU A 330 -2.31 2.23 17.09
N LEU A 331 -2.78 2.80 18.20
CA LEU A 331 -2.91 4.24 18.37
C LEU A 331 -1.55 4.95 18.31
N GLN A 332 -0.54 4.39 18.96
CA GLN A 332 0.80 4.94 18.88
C GLN A 332 1.31 4.94 17.43
N ARG A 333 1.04 3.87 16.68
CA ARG A 333 1.39 3.80 15.25
C ARG A 333 0.62 4.78 14.38
N ILE A 334 -0.67 4.99 14.66
CA ILE A 334 -1.47 6.03 13.99
C ILE A 334 -0.90 7.43 14.28
N GLU A 335 -0.44 7.69 15.51
CA GLU A 335 0.13 8.97 15.91
C GLU A 335 1.49 9.25 15.30
N ASP A 336 2.32 8.22 15.16
CA ASP A 336 3.68 8.35 14.64
C ASP A 336 3.74 8.23 13.11
N CYS A 337 2.66 7.82 12.46
CA CYS A 337 2.58 7.73 11.01
C CYS A 337 2.76 9.13 10.37
N PRO A 338 3.77 9.32 9.51
CA PRO A 338 4.05 10.60 8.86
C PRO A 338 3.10 10.92 7.69
N ASN A 339 2.11 10.06 7.42
CA ASN A 339 1.16 10.22 6.32
C ASN A 339 -0.24 10.59 6.82
N VAL A 340 -1.18 10.74 5.89
CA VAL A 340 -2.59 10.96 6.21
C VAL A 340 -3.22 9.64 6.66
N VAL A 341 -3.86 9.67 7.83
CA VAL A 341 -4.57 8.54 8.42
C VAL A 341 -6.03 8.95 8.66
N LEU A 342 -6.95 8.21 8.04
CA LEU A 342 -8.39 8.42 8.13
C LEU A 342 -9.02 7.27 8.90
N LEU A 343 -9.81 7.56 9.93
CA LEU A 343 -10.60 6.57 10.64
C LEU A 343 -12.07 6.83 10.34
N ALA A 344 -12.85 5.77 10.12
CA ALA A 344 -14.29 5.85 10.00
C ALA A 344 -14.98 5.19 11.18
N SER A 345 -15.98 5.86 11.75
CA SER A 345 -16.84 5.26 12.78
C SER A 345 -18.31 5.60 12.54
N ASN A 346 -19.19 4.68 12.93
CA ASN A 346 -20.63 4.93 12.93
C ASN A 346 -21.12 5.50 14.27
N LEU A 347 -20.35 5.34 15.35
CA LEU A 347 -20.79 5.60 16.74
C LEU A 347 -19.76 6.49 17.46
N LYS A 348 -19.72 7.78 17.13
CA LYS A 348 -18.78 8.73 17.78
C LYS A 348 -18.92 8.75 19.30
N ASP A 349 -20.14 8.71 19.83
CA ASP A 349 -20.39 8.81 21.27
C ASP A 349 -19.85 7.62 22.07
N ASN A 350 -19.51 6.53 21.39
CA ASN A 350 -18.88 5.37 21.98
C ASN A 350 -17.34 5.51 22.04
N ILE A 351 -16.75 6.49 21.35
CA ILE A 351 -15.30 6.70 21.35
C ILE A 351 -14.88 7.48 22.60
N ASP A 352 -13.84 7.00 23.30
CA ASP A 352 -13.27 7.69 24.47
C ASP A 352 -12.70 9.07 24.09
N ASN A 353 -13.05 10.10 24.87
CA ASN A 353 -12.61 11.48 24.69
C ASN A 353 -11.09 11.64 24.69
N ALA A 354 -10.35 10.78 25.41
CA ALA A 354 -8.89 10.78 25.39
C ALA A 354 -8.34 10.46 23.99
N PHE A 355 -9.04 9.64 23.21
CA PHE A 355 -8.68 9.34 21.82
C PHE A 355 -9.06 10.47 20.89
N LEU A 356 -10.24 11.06 21.05
CA LEU A 356 -10.68 12.17 20.21
C LEU A 356 -9.69 13.36 20.20
N ARG A 357 -8.99 13.59 21.31
CA ARG A 357 -7.95 14.65 21.44
C ARG A 357 -6.70 14.42 20.60
N ARG A 358 -6.48 13.22 20.06
CA ARG A 358 -5.30 12.86 19.26
C ARG A 358 -5.51 13.11 17.76
N PHE A 359 -6.74 13.37 17.34
CA PHE A 359 -7.08 13.71 15.96
C PHE A 359 -7.01 15.21 15.76
N GLN A 360 -6.49 15.64 14.61
CA GLN A 360 -6.47 17.06 14.23
C GLN A 360 -7.85 17.52 13.77
N SER A 361 -8.57 16.65 13.04
CA SER A 361 -9.92 16.95 12.54
C SER A 361 -10.92 15.86 12.89
N LEU A 362 -12.14 16.29 13.23
CA LEU A 362 -13.31 15.45 13.41
C LEU A 362 -14.37 15.88 12.37
N ILE A 363 -14.60 15.05 11.36
CA ILE A 363 -15.51 15.37 10.24
C ILE A 363 -16.79 14.58 10.41
N ASN A 364 -17.90 15.30 10.55
CA ASN A 364 -19.24 14.76 10.66
C ASN A 364 -19.86 14.53 9.27
N PHE A 365 -20.38 13.34 9.03
CA PHE A 365 -21.16 12.95 7.87
C PHE A 365 -22.60 12.69 8.29
N PRO A 366 -23.43 13.74 8.43
CA PRO A 366 -24.83 13.59 8.81
C PRO A 366 -25.65 12.95 7.69
N MET A 367 -26.92 12.61 7.97
CA MET A 367 -27.86 12.26 6.93
C MET A 367 -28.00 13.43 5.93
N PRO A 368 -28.01 13.16 4.61
CA PRO A 368 -28.14 14.20 3.59
C PRO A 368 -29.51 14.89 3.69
N ARG A 369 -29.57 16.20 3.45
CA ARG A 369 -30.84 16.95 3.41
C ARG A 369 -31.51 16.75 2.05
N LYS A 370 -32.72 17.29 1.88
CA LYS A 370 -33.49 17.19 0.62
C LYS A 370 -32.66 17.53 -0.62
N LYS A 371 -31.87 18.60 -0.58
CA LYS A 371 -31.05 19.06 -1.72
C LYS A 371 -29.96 18.05 -2.09
N GLU A 372 -29.21 17.59 -1.10
CA GLU A 372 -28.15 16.59 -1.30
C GLU A 372 -28.74 15.23 -1.72
N ARG A 373 -29.87 14.81 -1.12
CA ARG A 373 -30.58 13.59 -1.52
C ARG A 373 -31.05 13.65 -2.97
N PHE A 374 -31.58 14.79 -3.40
CA PHE A 374 -32.00 14.97 -4.79
C PHE A 374 -30.82 14.87 -5.76
N GLN A 375 -29.68 15.47 -5.43
CA GLN A 375 -28.45 15.34 -6.21
C GLN A 375 -27.96 13.88 -6.27
N LEU A 376 -27.97 13.17 -5.15
CA LEU A 376 -27.64 11.75 -5.08
C LEU A 376 -28.55 10.90 -5.97
N TRP A 377 -29.87 11.16 -5.96
CA TRP A 377 -30.82 10.49 -6.86
C TRP A 377 -30.52 10.79 -8.34
N GLN A 378 -30.22 12.03 -8.69
CA GLN A 378 -29.86 12.39 -10.07
C GLN A 378 -28.57 11.72 -10.53
N GLN A 379 -27.53 11.74 -9.70
CA GLN A 379 -26.21 11.18 -10.02
C GLN A 379 -26.20 9.65 -10.01
N GLY A 380 -27.02 9.02 -9.17
CA GLY A 380 -27.10 7.56 -9.10
C GLY A 380 -27.57 6.93 -10.40
N PHE A 381 -28.43 7.64 -11.15
CA PHE A 381 -28.87 7.20 -12.47
C PHE A 381 -28.00 7.74 -13.59
N SER A 382 -27.78 6.92 -14.62
CA SER A 382 -27.07 7.36 -15.82
C SER A 382 -27.89 8.39 -16.60
N LYS A 383 -27.22 9.24 -17.40
CA LYS A 383 -27.90 10.15 -18.35
C LYS A 383 -28.78 9.44 -19.39
N VAL A 384 -28.59 8.14 -19.58
CA VAL A 384 -29.36 7.30 -20.51
C VAL A 384 -30.62 6.72 -19.86
N SER A 385 -30.66 6.68 -18.52
CA SER A 385 -31.79 6.15 -17.77
C SER A 385 -33.05 6.95 -18.06
N ARG A 386 -34.14 6.25 -18.40
CA ARG A 386 -35.45 6.85 -18.67
C ARG A 386 -36.39 6.52 -17.52
N PHE A 387 -37.20 7.49 -17.13
CA PHE A 387 -38.20 7.35 -16.08
C PHE A 387 -39.59 7.46 -16.68
N ASP A 388 -40.57 6.78 -16.07
CA ASP A 388 -41.97 7.04 -16.36
C ASP A 388 -42.33 8.50 -16.02
N ARG A 389 -43.30 9.05 -16.75
CA ARG A 389 -43.71 10.47 -16.64
C ARG A 389 -44.16 10.89 -15.25
N ASN A 390 -44.56 9.93 -14.42
CA ASN A 390 -45.11 10.17 -13.08
C ASN A 390 -44.04 10.18 -11.98
N ILE A 391 -42.76 9.93 -12.31
CA ILE A 391 -41.69 9.88 -11.32
C ILE A 391 -41.12 11.28 -11.11
N SER A 392 -41.25 11.79 -9.89
CA SER A 392 -40.53 12.97 -9.42
C SER A 392 -39.46 12.56 -8.41
N LEU A 393 -38.19 12.61 -8.83
CA LEU A 393 -37.07 12.36 -7.92
C LEU A 393 -36.98 13.40 -6.80
N GLU A 394 -37.49 14.61 -7.04
CA GLU A 394 -37.52 15.67 -6.02
C GLU A 394 -38.53 15.35 -4.90
N GLN A 395 -39.70 14.82 -5.26
CA GLN A 395 -40.69 14.34 -4.28
C GLN A 395 -40.14 13.15 -3.49
N ILE A 396 -39.52 12.18 -4.17
CA ILE A 396 -38.89 11.03 -3.51
C ILE A 396 -37.79 11.49 -2.54
N ALA A 397 -36.97 12.47 -2.93
CA ALA A 397 -35.93 13.02 -2.06
C ALA A 397 -36.49 13.78 -0.85
N GLU A 398 -37.68 14.36 -0.95
CA GLU A 398 -38.37 15.03 0.15
C GLU A 398 -39.01 14.04 1.12
N GLU A 399 -39.74 13.07 0.59
CA GLU A 399 -40.56 12.12 1.36
C GLU A 399 -39.72 11.07 2.09
N TYR A 400 -38.60 10.62 1.49
CA TYR A 400 -37.81 9.51 2.01
C TYR A 400 -36.41 9.96 2.46
N GLU A 401 -36.17 9.91 3.78
CA GLU A 401 -34.88 10.21 4.39
C GLU A 401 -33.89 9.03 4.27
N LEU A 402 -33.21 8.96 3.14
CA LEU A 402 -32.27 7.89 2.80
C LEU A 402 -30.82 8.38 2.75
N ALA A 403 -29.88 7.52 3.16
CA ALA A 403 -28.45 7.74 2.98
C ALA A 403 -28.01 7.42 1.54
N GLY A 404 -26.87 7.95 1.10
CA GLY A 404 -26.36 7.73 -0.27
C GLY A 404 -26.15 6.25 -0.62
N GLY A 405 -25.67 5.45 0.35
CA GLY A 405 -25.55 4.00 0.18
C GLY A 405 -26.89 3.30 -0.07
N ALA A 406 -27.94 3.70 0.65
CA ALA A 406 -29.29 3.16 0.46
C ALA A 406 -29.86 3.59 -0.90
N ILE A 407 -29.67 4.86 -1.29
CA ILE A 407 -30.07 5.37 -2.62
C ILE A 407 -29.41 4.54 -3.73
N ASN A 408 -28.11 4.27 -3.65
CA ASN A 408 -27.40 3.42 -4.63
C ASN A 408 -27.94 1.99 -4.69
N ASN A 409 -28.32 1.41 -3.56
CA ASN A 409 -28.97 0.09 -3.53
C ASN A 409 -30.33 0.11 -4.23
N ILE A 410 -31.13 1.15 -4.01
CA ILE A 410 -32.44 1.31 -4.64
C ILE A 410 -32.30 1.52 -6.15
N VAL A 411 -31.39 2.39 -6.58
CA VAL A 411 -31.08 2.62 -8.00
C VAL A 411 -30.69 1.30 -8.68
N ARG A 412 -29.81 0.52 -8.04
CA ARG A 412 -29.41 -0.79 -8.53
C ARG A 412 -30.60 -1.75 -8.64
N TYR A 413 -31.42 -1.82 -7.60
CA TYR A 413 -32.60 -2.69 -7.58
C TYR A 413 -33.59 -2.31 -8.68
N ALA A 414 -33.99 -1.05 -8.76
CA ALA A 414 -34.98 -0.57 -9.73
C ALA A 414 -34.49 -0.76 -11.18
N SER A 415 -33.20 -0.53 -11.43
CA SER A 415 -32.59 -0.78 -12.74
C SER A 415 -32.61 -2.27 -13.11
N LEU A 416 -32.32 -3.16 -12.15
CA LEU A 416 -32.36 -4.61 -12.38
C LEU A 416 -33.77 -5.12 -12.64
N MET A 417 -34.77 -4.62 -11.92
CA MET A 417 -36.17 -5.01 -12.14
C MET A 417 -36.66 -4.58 -13.52
N ALA A 418 -36.34 -3.35 -13.94
CA ALA A 418 -36.65 -2.88 -15.29
C ALA A 418 -35.99 -3.78 -16.36
N ILE A 419 -34.71 -4.12 -16.20
CA ILE A 419 -33.98 -5.00 -17.14
C ILE A 419 -34.60 -6.40 -17.19
N GLN A 420 -34.93 -6.97 -16.03
CA GLN A 420 -35.50 -8.31 -15.92
C GLN A 420 -36.85 -8.43 -16.65
N GLU A 421 -37.64 -7.35 -16.66
CA GLU A 421 -38.91 -7.29 -17.40
C GLU A 421 -38.75 -6.82 -18.85
N GLY A 422 -37.52 -6.65 -19.34
CA GLY A 422 -37.22 -6.18 -20.70
C GLY A 422 -37.56 -4.71 -20.96
N ARG A 423 -37.79 -3.92 -19.89
CA ARG A 423 -38.10 -2.50 -19.96
C ARG A 423 -36.82 -1.66 -20.08
N LYS A 424 -36.92 -0.56 -20.82
CA LYS A 424 -35.88 0.49 -20.91
C LYS A 424 -36.19 1.70 -20.02
N THR A 425 -37.35 1.68 -19.37
CA THR A 425 -37.84 2.74 -18.47
C THR A 425 -37.97 2.18 -17.06
N ILE A 426 -37.54 2.98 -16.10
CA ILE A 426 -37.70 2.70 -14.67
C ILE A 426 -39.11 3.13 -14.29
N ALA A 427 -39.88 2.19 -13.72
CA ALA A 427 -41.25 2.43 -13.32
C ALA A 427 -41.30 2.82 -11.84
N GLN A 428 -42.33 3.60 -11.47
CA GLN A 428 -42.52 4.05 -10.10
C GLN A 428 -42.65 2.89 -9.09
N PRO A 429 -43.35 1.77 -9.40
CA PRO A 429 -43.41 0.62 -8.51
C PRO A 429 -42.04 0.01 -8.18
N ASP A 430 -41.09 0.01 -9.13
CA ASP A 430 -39.74 -0.52 -8.90
C ASP A 430 -38.98 0.31 -7.85
N LEU A 431 -39.11 1.64 -7.95
CA LEU A 431 -38.49 2.57 -6.98
C LEU A 431 -39.11 2.41 -5.60
N LEU A 432 -40.44 2.43 -5.50
CA LEU A 432 -41.14 2.30 -4.23
C LEU A 432 -40.89 0.95 -3.56
N ALA A 433 -40.84 -0.14 -4.34
CA ALA A 433 -40.47 -1.46 -3.83
C ALA A 433 -39.03 -1.49 -3.30
N GLY A 434 -38.10 -0.84 -4.02
CA GLY A 434 -36.71 -0.68 -3.59
C GLY A 434 -36.60 0.12 -2.29
N ILE A 435 -37.31 1.26 -2.19
CA ILE A 435 -37.38 2.10 -0.99
C ILE A 435 -37.89 1.28 0.19
N LYS A 436 -39.05 0.63 0.04
CA LYS A 436 -39.64 -0.21 1.09
C LYS A 436 -38.67 -1.29 1.59
N ARG A 437 -37.91 -1.89 0.67
CA ARG A 437 -36.92 -2.92 0.99
C ARG A 437 -35.73 -2.37 1.78
N GLU A 438 -35.21 -1.19 1.45
CA GLU A 438 -34.13 -0.57 2.23
C GLU A 438 -34.62 -0.11 3.62
N PHE A 439 -35.81 0.48 3.72
CA PHE A 439 -36.39 0.83 5.02
C PHE A 439 -36.60 -0.40 5.92
N SER A 440 -37.08 -1.51 5.33
CA SER A 440 -37.25 -2.78 6.05
C SER A 440 -35.92 -3.33 6.58
N LYS A 441 -34.81 -3.16 5.83
CA LYS A 441 -33.47 -3.56 6.30
C LYS A 441 -32.96 -2.69 7.44
N GLU A 442 -33.31 -1.41 7.44
CA GLU A 442 -32.99 -0.47 8.54
C GLU A 442 -33.89 -0.66 9.77
N GLY A 443 -34.83 -1.61 9.74
CA GLY A 443 -35.79 -1.83 10.83
C GLY A 443 -36.86 -0.74 10.93
N LYS A 444 -37.04 0.07 9.89
CA LYS A 444 -38.07 1.11 9.79
C LYS A 444 -39.22 0.59 8.94
N TYR A 445 -40.45 0.69 9.45
CA TYR A 445 -41.65 0.35 8.67
C TYR A 445 -42.14 1.60 7.91
N VAL A 446 -42.31 1.46 6.60
CA VAL A 446 -42.89 2.47 5.68
C VAL A 446 -44.23 1.97 5.16
#